data_AF-A0A812K2X4-F1
#
_entry.id   AF-A0A812K2X4-F1
#
_cell.length_a   1.000
_cell.length_b   1.000
_cell.length_c   1.000
_cell.angle_alpha   90.00
_cell.angle_beta   90.00
_cell.angle_gamma   90.00
#
_symmetry.space_group_name_H-M   'P 1'
#
loop_
_entity.id
_entity.type
_entity.pdbx_description
1 polymer ?
#
loop_
_entity_poly.entity_id
_entity_poly.type
_entity_poly.pdbx_seq_one_letter_code
_entity_poly.pdbx_strand_id
1 'polypeptide(L)'
;MWTGLLYLRDSRRLVRRPRWLLAQVLNLGCAYYLAVMLWKGFMVSTECECPIFIVQSGGDLRLHRGDVFFLTGSDSFRAGDEVVYQVPDREKWIAHRVANVHEKPDGTLALLTKGDDNVVNDRGLYSQGQLFLTRPEIVGRVFAYLPYLGILILLLNDYLCLKCWLFLSTAFACLIGRGSWKSFVVLCLAECVSFSVT
;
A
#
# COMPACT_ATOMS: atom_id res chain seq x y z
N MET A 1 29.63 -5.68 -25.19
CA MET A 1 30.38 -4.47 -25.60
C MET A 1 29.59 -3.55 -26.55
N TRP A 2 28.71 -4.05 -27.42
CA TRP A 2 27.97 -3.24 -28.41
C TRP A 2 26.75 -2.47 -27.85
N THR A 3 26.09 -2.97 -26.81
CA THR A 3 24.90 -2.34 -26.21
C THR A 3 25.21 -1.01 -25.51
N GLY A 4 26.33 -0.91 -24.78
CA GLY A 4 26.73 0.33 -24.09
C GLY A 4 27.00 1.50 -25.05
N LEU A 5 27.61 1.23 -26.20
CA LEU A 5 27.84 2.23 -27.26
C LEU A 5 26.53 2.73 -27.89
N LEU A 6 25.52 1.87 -28.02
CA LEU A 6 24.19 2.26 -28.48
C LEU A 6 23.50 3.19 -27.48
N TYR A 7 23.56 2.89 -26.18
CA TYR A 7 23.01 3.75 -25.13
C TYR A 7 23.70 5.13 -25.09
N LEU A 8 25.03 5.17 -25.20
CA LEU A 8 25.78 6.44 -25.27
C LEU A 8 25.44 7.26 -26.52
N ARG A 9 25.19 6.60 -27.65
CA ARG A 9 24.78 7.29 -28.88
C ARG A 9 23.38 7.88 -28.73
N ASP A 10 22.47 7.15 -28.11
CA ASP A 10 21.08 7.57 -27.97
C ASP A 10 20.90 8.64 -26.89
N SER A 11 21.69 8.62 -25.81
CA SER A 11 21.73 9.72 -24.83
C SER A 11 22.25 11.03 -25.45
N ARG A 12 23.29 10.97 -26.29
CA ARG A 12 23.76 12.14 -27.06
C ARG A 12 22.72 12.65 -28.05
N ARG A 13 21.88 11.77 -28.63
CA ARG A 13 20.77 12.18 -29.50
C ARG A 13 19.65 12.87 -28.73
N LEU A 14 19.39 12.43 -27.50
CA LEU A 14 18.38 13.02 -26.62
C LEU A 14 18.70 14.49 -26.31
N VAL A 15 19.95 14.79 -25.92
CA VAL A 15 20.40 16.17 -25.63
C VAL A 15 20.35 17.07 -26.86
N ARG A 16 20.59 16.51 -28.06
CA ARG A 16 20.53 17.27 -29.33
C ARG A 16 19.10 17.55 -29.82
N ARG A 17 18.07 16.94 -29.23
CA ARG A 17 16.67 17.08 -29.65
C ARG A 17 15.78 17.49 -28.45
N PRO A 18 15.81 18.77 -28.04
CA PRO A 18 15.13 19.22 -26.82
C PRO A 18 13.61 19.01 -26.85
N ARG A 19 12.98 19.13 -28.03
CA ARG A 19 11.54 18.87 -28.22
C ARG A 19 11.16 17.42 -27.92
N TRP A 20 12.01 16.48 -28.32
CA TRP A 20 11.80 15.06 -28.04
C TRP A 20 11.97 14.78 -26.56
N LEU A 21 13.05 15.30 -25.96
CA LEU A 21 13.27 15.17 -24.52
C LEU A 21 12.07 15.70 -23.72
N LEU A 22 11.58 16.90 -24.06
CA LEU A 22 10.42 17.49 -23.42
C LEU A 22 9.18 16.58 -23.54
N ALA A 23 8.90 16.03 -24.72
CA ALA A 23 7.78 15.12 -24.91
C ALA A 23 7.91 13.85 -24.04
N GLN A 24 9.11 13.29 -23.91
CA GLN A 24 9.34 12.10 -23.06
C GLN A 24 9.18 12.43 -21.56
N VAL A 25 9.67 13.59 -21.14
CA VAL A 25 9.50 14.07 -19.76
C VAL A 25 8.02 14.30 -19.46
N LEU A 26 7.28 14.94 -20.37
CA LEU A 26 5.84 15.13 -20.22
C LEU A 26 5.09 13.81 -20.18
N ASN A 27 5.44 12.83 -21.03
CA ASN A 27 4.83 11.50 -21.01
C ASN A 27 5.08 10.77 -19.67
N LEU A 28 6.29 10.87 -19.11
CA LEU A 28 6.59 10.33 -17.78
C LEU A 28 5.79 11.04 -16.69
N GLY A 29 5.65 12.37 -16.79
CA GLY A 29 4.77 13.14 -15.92
C GLY A 29 3.32 12.65 -15.99
N CYS A 30 2.77 12.52 -17.20
CA CYS A 30 1.42 11.98 -17.41
C CYS A 30 1.27 10.56 -16.87
N ALA A 31 2.26 9.69 -17.05
CA ALA A 31 2.26 8.34 -16.52
C ALA A 31 2.25 8.32 -14.98
N TYR A 32 3.05 9.18 -14.35
CA TYR A 32 3.04 9.36 -12.89
C TYR A 32 1.68 9.86 -12.40
N TYR A 33 1.13 10.91 -13.01
CA TYR A 33 -0.19 11.43 -12.66
C TYR A 33 -1.29 10.39 -12.86
N LEU A 34 -1.24 9.60 -13.93
CA LEU A 34 -2.18 8.49 -14.14
C LEU A 34 -2.12 7.48 -12.99
N ALA A 35 -0.93 7.07 -12.54
CA ALA A 35 -0.78 6.17 -11.41
C ALA A 35 -1.41 6.76 -10.14
N VAL A 36 -1.15 8.04 -9.84
CA VAL A 36 -1.74 8.73 -8.69
C VAL A 36 -3.26 8.86 -8.81
N MET A 37 -3.79 9.15 -10.00
CA MET A 37 -5.24 9.24 -10.24
C MET A 37 -5.92 7.88 -10.08
N LEU A 38 -5.29 6.80 -10.56
CA LEU A 38 -5.78 5.43 -10.36
C LEU A 38 -5.79 5.07 -8.87
N TRP A 39 -4.73 5.42 -8.14
CA TRP A 39 -4.65 5.22 -6.70
C TRP A 39 -5.74 5.99 -5.94
N LYS A 40 -5.91 7.29 -6.23
CA LYS A 40 -6.95 8.12 -5.61
C LYS A 40 -8.36 7.66 -5.99
N GLY A 41 -8.57 7.25 -7.23
CA GLY A 41 -9.82 6.64 -7.67
C GLY A 41 -10.13 5.36 -6.90
N PHE A 42 -9.11 4.53 -6.63
CA PHE A 42 -9.27 3.34 -5.81
C PHE A 42 -9.67 3.69 -4.38
N MET A 43 -8.98 4.63 -3.73
CA MET A 43 -9.32 5.13 -2.38
C MET A 43 -10.78 5.58 -2.27
N VAL A 44 -11.26 6.37 -3.25
CA VAL A 44 -12.65 6.84 -3.30
C VAL A 44 -13.62 5.67 -3.48
N SER A 45 -13.31 4.72 -4.36
CA SER A 45 -14.20 3.57 -4.62
C SER A 45 -14.39 2.65 -3.41
N THR A 46 -13.35 2.51 -2.58
CA THR A 46 -13.37 1.70 -1.36
C THR A 46 -13.81 2.47 -0.13
N GLU A 47 -14.00 3.78 -0.25
CA GLU A 47 -14.27 4.72 0.85
C GLU A 47 -13.23 4.64 1.98
N CYS A 48 -11.97 4.34 1.64
CA CYS A 48 -10.90 4.08 2.60
C CYS A 48 -9.65 4.90 2.22
N GLU A 49 -9.02 5.51 3.22
CA GLU A 49 -7.80 6.29 2.99
C GLU A 49 -6.60 5.39 2.62
N CYS A 50 -6.59 4.15 3.11
CA CYS A 50 -5.55 3.17 2.84
C CYS A 50 -6.18 1.85 2.38
N PRO A 51 -6.61 1.75 1.11
CA PRO A 51 -7.38 0.62 0.62
C PRO A 51 -6.56 -0.67 0.44
N ILE A 52 -5.23 -0.58 0.49
CA ILE A 52 -4.34 -1.74 0.49
C ILE A 52 -3.48 -1.69 1.74
N PHE A 53 -3.49 -2.77 2.50
CA PHE A 53 -2.63 -2.96 3.66
C PHE A 53 -1.75 -4.19 3.46
N ILE A 54 -0.47 -4.10 3.80
CA ILE A 54 0.48 -5.21 3.68
C ILE A 54 0.97 -5.60 5.08
N VAL A 55 0.84 -6.88 5.40
CA VAL A 55 1.24 -7.42 6.70
C VAL A 55 2.77 -7.40 6.82
N GLN A 56 3.28 -6.54 7.71
CA GLN A 56 4.73 -6.40 7.95
C GLN A 56 5.30 -7.46 8.90
N SER A 57 4.52 -7.87 9.89
CA SER A 57 4.92 -8.83 10.92
C SER A 57 3.81 -9.87 11.06
N GLY A 58 4.08 -11.10 10.63
CA GLY A 58 3.18 -12.23 10.87
C GLY A 58 3.35 -12.74 12.29
N GLY A 59 2.26 -12.79 13.04
CA GLY A 59 2.22 -13.33 14.41
C GLY A 59 1.05 -14.27 14.68
N ASP A 60 0.05 -14.30 13.79
CA ASP A 60 -1.12 -15.18 13.86
C ASP A 60 -1.01 -16.29 12.81
N LEU A 61 -1.44 -17.52 13.12
CA LEU A 61 -1.35 -18.72 12.26
C LEU A 61 -1.91 -18.50 10.84
N ARG A 62 -2.82 -17.54 10.67
CA ARG A 62 -3.47 -17.23 9.39
C ARG A 62 -2.79 -16.11 8.62
N LEU A 63 -2.00 -15.26 9.28
CA LEU A 63 -1.43 -14.04 8.69
C LEU A 63 0.07 -14.11 8.60
N HIS A 64 0.55 -14.21 7.36
CA HIS A 64 1.98 -14.28 7.08
C HIS A 64 2.51 -12.92 6.65
N ARG A 65 3.79 -12.68 6.91
CA ARG A 65 4.48 -11.48 6.41
C ARG A 65 4.40 -11.45 4.88
N GLY A 66 3.96 -10.32 4.34
CA GLY A 66 3.78 -10.10 2.90
C GLY A 66 2.40 -10.50 2.37
N ASP A 67 1.46 -10.84 3.23
CA ASP A 67 0.06 -10.95 2.85
C ASP A 67 -0.54 -9.56 2.57
N VAL A 68 -1.45 -9.50 1.60
CA VAL A 68 -2.10 -8.25 1.16
C VAL A 68 -3.57 -8.29 1.52
N PHE A 69 -4.02 -7.26 2.21
CA PHE A 69 -5.43 -7.00 2.50
C PHE A 69 -5.96 -5.85 1.68
N PHE A 70 -7.16 -6.03 1.16
CA PHE A 70 -7.94 -4.96 0.56
C PHE A 70 -8.98 -4.50 1.56
N LEU A 71 -8.94 -3.19 1.87
CA LEU A 71 -9.76 -2.56 2.89
C LEU A 71 -10.91 -1.78 2.28
N THR A 72 -12.05 -1.79 2.96
CA THR A 72 -13.20 -0.92 2.70
C THR A 72 -13.49 -0.08 3.94
N GLY A 73 -13.89 1.17 3.73
CA GLY A 73 -14.33 2.07 4.79
C GLY A 73 -15.79 1.88 5.22
N SER A 74 -16.45 0.79 4.81
CA SER A 74 -17.82 0.50 5.25
C SER A 74 -17.94 0.45 6.77
N ASP A 75 -18.95 1.14 7.30
CA ASP A 75 -19.25 1.19 8.74
C ASP A 75 -20.01 -0.04 9.25
N SER A 76 -20.28 -1.01 8.37
CA SER A 76 -20.95 -2.26 8.75
C SER A 76 -19.93 -3.28 9.24
N PHE A 77 -19.89 -3.53 10.54
CA PHE A 77 -19.00 -4.55 11.13
C PHE A 77 -19.82 -5.70 11.71
N ARG A 78 -19.35 -6.93 11.51
CA ARG A 78 -19.92 -8.14 12.10
C ARG A 78 -18.87 -8.89 12.88
N ALA A 79 -19.31 -9.65 13.89
CA ALA A 79 -18.43 -10.61 14.54
C ALA A 79 -17.93 -11.61 13.51
N GLY A 80 -16.61 -11.82 13.48
CA GLY A 80 -15.93 -12.63 12.49
C GLY A 80 -15.24 -11.84 11.38
N ASP A 81 -15.55 -10.56 11.16
CA ASP A 81 -14.87 -9.74 10.15
C ASP A 81 -13.41 -9.48 10.54
N GLU A 82 -12.47 -9.48 9.60
CA GLU A 82 -11.12 -8.97 9.82
C GLU A 82 -11.08 -7.45 9.65
N VAL A 83 -10.47 -6.76 10.61
CA VAL A 83 -10.35 -5.30 10.62
C VAL A 83 -8.90 -4.88 10.82
N VAL A 84 -8.51 -3.81 10.15
CA VAL A 84 -7.23 -3.13 10.36
C VAL A 84 -7.50 -1.87 11.16
N TYR A 85 -6.81 -1.72 12.27
CA TYR A 85 -6.96 -0.57 13.16
C TYR A 85 -5.59 -0.02 13.58
N GLN A 86 -5.57 1.26 13.92
CA GLN A 86 -4.42 1.95 14.44
C GLN A 86 -4.79 2.58 15.78
N VAL A 87 -4.00 2.25 16.81
CA VAL A 87 -4.16 2.82 18.15
C VAL A 87 -3.35 4.12 18.20
N PRO A 88 -3.86 5.24 18.73
CA PRO A 88 -3.15 6.52 18.75
C PRO A 88 -1.77 6.46 19.41
N ASP A 89 -1.62 5.62 20.43
CA ASP A 89 -0.37 5.43 21.17
C ASP A 89 0.63 4.47 20.48
N ARG A 90 0.29 3.95 19.29
CA ARG A 90 1.12 3.01 18.54
C ARG A 90 1.23 3.41 17.08
N GLU A 91 2.46 3.49 16.60
CA GLU A 91 2.73 3.75 15.18
C GLU A 91 2.33 2.57 14.29
N LYS A 92 2.32 1.35 14.84
CA LYS A 92 2.03 0.13 14.07
C LYS A 92 0.55 -0.15 13.94
N TRP A 93 0.18 -0.49 12.73
CA TRP A 93 -1.16 -0.93 12.35
C TRP A 93 -1.31 -2.41 12.71
N ILE A 94 -2.48 -2.78 13.23
CA ILE A 94 -2.78 -4.14 13.70
C ILE A 94 -3.99 -4.65 12.95
N ALA A 95 -3.92 -5.90 12.50
CA ALA A 95 -4.99 -6.54 11.75
C ALA A 95 -5.45 -7.80 12.48
N HIS A 96 -6.64 -7.76 13.06
CA HIS A 96 -7.20 -8.87 13.84
C HIS A 96 -8.69 -9.06 13.54
N ARG A 97 -9.25 -10.17 14.04
CA ARG A 97 -10.66 -10.50 13.87
C ARG A 97 -11.51 -9.79 14.91
N VAL A 98 -12.67 -9.31 14.50
CA VAL A 98 -13.70 -8.80 15.40
C VAL A 98 -14.30 -9.98 16.16
N ALA A 99 -14.08 -10.02 17.47
CA ALA A 99 -14.66 -11.00 18.36
C ALA A 99 -16.12 -10.65 18.68
N ASN A 100 -16.40 -9.39 19.04
CA ASN A 100 -17.74 -8.91 19.35
C ASN A 100 -17.93 -7.46 18.89
N VAL A 101 -19.13 -7.17 18.39
CA VAL A 101 -19.60 -5.83 18.03
C VAL A 101 -20.62 -5.39 19.07
N HIS A 102 -20.41 -4.22 19.67
CA HIS A 102 -21.39 -3.59 20.54
C HIS A 102 -21.77 -2.24 19.96
N GLU A 103 -23.07 -2.02 19.80
CA GLU A 103 -23.63 -0.70 19.52
C GLU A 103 -24.16 -0.14 20.83
N LYS A 104 -23.61 1.00 21.24
CA LYS A 104 -24.12 1.71 22.41
C LYS A 104 -25.43 2.45 22.06
N PRO A 105 -26.26 2.81 23.06
CA PRO A 105 -27.53 3.51 22.82
C PRO A 105 -27.40 4.89 22.14
N ASP A 106 -26.21 5.48 22.21
CA ASP A 106 -25.82 6.73 21.54
C ASP A 106 -25.45 6.53 20.05
N GLY A 107 -25.49 5.28 19.56
CA GLY A 107 -25.05 4.92 18.21
C GLY A 107 -23.53 4.75 18.07
N THR A 108 -22.77 4.85 19.17
CA THR A 108 -21.31 4.69 19.12
C THR A 108 -20.95 3.22 18.96
N LEU A 109 -20.19 2.91 17.90
CA LEU A 109 -19.62 1.59 17.66
C LEU A 109 -18.49 1.29 18.66
N ALA A 110 -18.56 0.12 19.29
CA ALA A 110 -17.54 -0.40 20.18
C ALA A 110 -17.15 -1.84 19.75
N LEU A 111 -15.97 -1.98 19.17
CA LEU A 111 -15.45 -3.26 18.71
C LEU A 111 -14.49 -3.88 19.72
N LEU A 112 -14.60 -5.20 19.90
CA LEU A 112 -13.62 -6.01 20.59
C LEU A 112 -12.94 -6.92 19.56
N THR A 113 -11.62 -6.79 19.40
CA THR A 113 -10.85 -7.65 18.52
C THR A 113 -10.10 -8.73 19.31
N LYS A 114 -9.77 -9.79 18.59
CA LYS A 114 -8.91 -10.87 19.08
C LYS A 114 -8.07 -11.40 17.91
N GLY A 115 -6.75 -11.49 18.11
CA GLY A 115 -5.85 -12.23 17.22
C GLY A 115 -6.18 -13.73 17.21
N ASP A 116 -6.09 -14.38 16.06
CA ASP A 116 -6.55 -15.77 15.90
C ASP A 116 -5.72 -16.75 16.78
N ASP A 117 -4.46 -16.41 17.12
CA ASP A 117 -3.58 -17.21 17.99
C ASP A 117 -3.54 -16.77 19.45
N ASN A 118 -4.20 -15.66 19.78
CA ASN A 118 -4.13 -15.12 21.13
C ASN A 118 -5.06 -15.88 22.08
N VAL A 119 -4.58 -16.20 23.29
CA VAL A 119 -5.42 -16.81 24.35
C VAL A 119 -6.40 -15.77 24.92
N VAL A 120 -5.95 -14.52 25.01
CA VAL A 120 -6.67 -13.37 25.57
C VAL A 120 -7.10 -12.40 24.47
N ASN A 121 -8.09 -11.54 24.78
CA ASN A 121 -8.50 -10.48 23.86
C ASN A 121 -7.44 -9.38 23.75
N ASP A 122 -7.51 -8.57 22.69
CA ASP A 122 -6.50 -7.55 22.37
C ASP A 122 -6.58 -6.29 23.25
N ARG A 123 -7.31 -6.32 24.37
CA ARG A 123 -7.45 -5.16 25.27
C ARG A 123 -6.11 -4.64 25.79
N GLY A 124 -5.11 -5.51 25.92
CA GLY A 124 -3.75 -5.10 26.29
C GLY A 124 -2.96 -4.41 25.17
N LEU A 125 -3.46 -4.47 23.94
CA LEU A 125 -2.87 -3.78 22.78
C LEU A 125 -3.46 -2.39 22.55
N TYR A 126 -4.63 -2.10 23.12
CA TYR A 126 -5.27 -0.78 23.04
C TYR A 126 -4.55 0.25 23.93
N SER A 127 -4.99 1.50 23.83
CA SER A 127 -4.53 2.57 24.72
C SER A 127 -4.84 2.26 26.19
N GLN A 128 -4.09 2.86 27.11
CA GLN A 128 -4.27 2.60 28.55
C GLN A 128 -5.71 2.93 28.99
N GLY A 129 -6.39 1.94 29.58
CA GLY A 129 -7.77 2.07 30.05
C GLY A 129 -8.84 1.92 28.98
N GLN A 130 -8.46 1.72 27.71
CA GLN A 130 -9.39 1.48 26.62
C GLN A 130 -9.82 0.00 26.56
N LEU A 131 -11.13 -0.23 26.51
CA LEU A 131 -11.70 -1.60 26.48
C LEU A 131 -12.22 -2.04 25.11
N PHE A 132 -12.52 -1.07 24.24
CA PHE A 132 -13.11 -1.28 22.93
C PHE A 132 -12.53 -0.28 21.95
N LEU A 133 -12.41 -0.70 20.69
CA LEU A 133 -12.04 0.17 19.58
C LEU A 133 -13.26 0.96 19.12
N THR A 134 -13.01 2.20 18.78
CA THR A 134 -14.00 3.13 18.24
C THR A 134 -13.79 3.33 16.75
N ARG A 135 -14.81 3.84 16.05
CA ARG A 135 -14.75 4.03 14.60
C ARG A 135 -13.50 4.78 14.06
N PRO A 136 -13.03 5.90 14.67
CA PRO A 136 -11.88 6.64 14.14
C PRO A 136 -10.55 5.87 14.22
N GLU A 137 -10.46 4.85 15.06
CA GLU A 137 -9.25 4.01 15.17
C GLU A 137 -9.25 2.90 14.11
N ILE A 138 -10.40 2.61 13.50
CA ILE A 138 -10.53 1.59 12.46
C ILE A 138 -10.18 2.22 11.12
N VAL A 139 -9.11 1.72 10.51
CA VAL A 139 -8.72 2.14 9.15
C VAL A 139 -9.71 1.57 8.14
N GLY A 140 -10.05 0.30 8.27
CA GLY A 140 -11.03 -0.35 7.39
C GLY A 140 -11.24 -1.83 7.69
N ARG A 141 -12.30 -2.37 7.09
CA ARG A 141 -12.63 -3.80 7.09
C ARG A 141 -11.98 -4.48 5.89
N VAL A 142 -11.40 -5.65 6.10
CA VAL A 142 -10.87 -6.49 5.02
C VAL A 142 -12.04 -7.10 4.23
N PHE A 143 -12.06 -6.92 2.91
CA PHE A 143 -13.04 -7.59 2.05
C PHE A 143 -12.41 -8.59 1.08
N ALA A 144 -11.11 -8.46 0.82
CA ALA A 144 -10.35 -9.41 0.01
C ALA A 144 -8.92 -9.59 0.54
N TYR A 145 -8.39 -10.79 0.31
CA TYR A 145 -7.08 -11.23 0.79
C TYR A 145 -6.30 -11.88 -0.36
N LEU A 146 -5.02 -11.54 -0.46
CA LEU A 146 -4.08 -12.12 -1.42
C LEU A 146 -2.79 -12.53 -0.70
N PRO A 147 -2.50 -13.83 -0.56
CA PRO A 147 -1.33 -14.31 0.17
C PRO A 147 -0.04 -14.00 -0.57
N TYR A 148 1.03 -13.70 0.17
CA TYR A 148 2.42 -13.54 -0.29
C TYR A 148 2.72 -12.46 -1.35
N LEU A 149 1.71 -11.83 -1.96
CA LEU A 149 1.90 -10.84 -3.03
C LEU A 149 2.68 -9.60 -2.56
N GLY A 150 2.51 -9.22 -1.30
CA GLY A 150 3.17 -8.09 -0.66
C GLY A 150 4.65 -8.32 -0.39
N ILE A 151 5.17 -9.56 -0.49
CA ILE A 151 6.62 -9.83 -0.34
C ILE A 151 7.43 -9.01 -1.35
N LEU A 152 6.95 -8.88 -2.59
CA LEU A 152 7.64 -8.10 -3.62
C LEU A 152 7.72 -6.61 -3.25
N ILE A 153 6.62 -6.08 -2.69
CA ILE A 153 6.53 -4.68 -2.30
C ILE A 153 7.38 -4.43 -1.04
N LEU A 154 7.33 -5.33 -0.06
CA LEU A 154 8.19 -5.29 1.12
C LEU A 154 9.67 -5.35 0.74
N LEU A 155 10.05 -6.25 -0.17
CA LEU A 155 11.44 -6.34 -0.65
C LEU A 155 11.87 -5.04 -1.33
N LEU A 156 11.00 -4.43 -2.14
CA LEU A 156 11.28 -3.14 -2.76
C LEU A 156 11.46 -2.03 -1.71
N ASN A 157 10.68 -2.06 -0.62
CA ASN A 157 10.75 -1.07 0.46
C ASN A 157 12.00 -1.27 1.36
N ASP A 158 12.32 -2.52 1.69
CA ASP A 158 13.47 -2.90 2.51
C ASP A 158 14.80 -2.55 1.82
N TYR A 159 14.86 -2.66 0.48
CA TYR A 159 16.05 -2.33 -0.32
C TYR A 159 15.88 -1.03 -1.11
N LEU A 160 16.00 0.11 -0.42
CA LEU A 160 15.88 1.44 -1.04
C LEU A 160 16.80 1.64 -2.26
N CYS A 161 18.03 1.11 -2.23
CA CYS A 161 18.94 1.19 -3.37
C CYS A 161 18.41 0.45 -4.61
N LEU A 162 17.79 -0.73 -4.42
CA LEU A 162 17.18 -1.50 -5.50
C LEU A 162 15.99 -0.74 -6.09
N LYS A 163 15.16 -0.15 -5.23
CA LYS A 163 14.03 0.69 -5.60
C LYS A 163 14.46 1.89 -6.43
N CYS A 164 15.41 2.68 -5.94
CA CYS A 164 15.95 3.82 -6.68
C CYS A 164 16.53 3.40 -8.02
N TRP A 165 17.26 2.28 -8.07
CA TRP A 165 17.83 1.76 -9.32
C TRP A 165 16.76 1.36 -10.33
N LEU A 166 15.68 0.69 -9.90
CA LEU A 166 14.55 0.30 -10.75
C LEU A 166 13.83 1.52 -11.32
N PHE A 167 13.54 2.53 -10.50
CA PHE A 167 12.90 3.78 -10.95
C PHE A 167 13.78 4.54 -11.94
N LEU A 168 15.06 4.77 -11.60
CA LEU A 168 15.99 5.52 -12.45
C LEU A 168 16.27 4.80 -13.77
N SER A 169 16.49 3.49 -13.75
CA SER A 169 16.74 2.71 -14.96
C SER A 169 15.52 2.68 -15.89
N THR A 170 14.32 2.54 -15.35
CA THR A 170 13.07 2.54 -16.12
C THR A 170 12.78 3.93 -16.69
N ALA A 171 12.93 4.98 -15.89
CA ALA A 171 12.77 6.36 -16.35
C ALA A 171 13.79 6.69 -17.45
N PHE A 172 15.05 6.32 -17.28
CA PHE A 172 16.10 6.50 -18.27
C PHE A 172 15.81 5.74 -19.58
N ALA A 173 15.36 4.49 -19.49
CA ALA A 173 14.97 3.72 -20.65
C ALA A 173 13.80 4.39 -21.41
N CYS A 174 12.81 4.91 -20.70
CA CYS A 174 11.70 5.66 -21.29
C CYS A 174 12.17 6.96 -21.96
N LEU A 175 13.06 7.72 -21.31
CA LEU A 175 13.64 8.95 -21.87
C LEU A 175 14.39 8.68 -23.18
N ILE A 176 15.10 7.56 -23.28
CA ILE A 176 15.80 7.14 -24.50
C ILE A 176 14.84 6.60 -25.58
N GLY A 177 13.55 6.41 -25.26
CA GLY A 177 12.56 5.85 -26.17
C GLY A 177 12.67 4.33 -26.34
N ARG A 178 13.35 3.64 -25.42
CA ARG A 178 13.45 2.17 -25.37
C ARG A 178 12.60 1.52 -24.29
N GLY A 179 12.16 2.29 -23.30
CA GLY A 179 11.31 1.83 -22.21
C GLY A 179 9.83 1.88 -22.55
N SER A 180 9.04 1.04 -21.87
CA SER A 180 7.59 1.09 -21.92
C SER A 180 7.06 1.98 -20.79
N TRP A 181 6.23 2.96 -21.13
CA TRP A 181 5.56 3.81 -20.15
C TRP A 181 4.68 2.99 -19.19
N LYS A 182 4.18 1.83 -19.63
CA LYS A 182 3.38 0.91 -18.78
C LYS A 182 4.19 0.40 -17.59
N SER A 183 5.46 0.04 -17.80
CA SER A 183 6.36 -0.42 -16.74
C SER A 183 6.60 0.69 -15.71
N PHE A 184 6.71 1.94 -16.16
CA PHE A 184 6.85 3.08 -15.28
C PHE A 184 5.58 3.31 -14.44
N VAL A 185 4.38 3.23 -15.04
CA VAL A 185 3.10 3.33 -14.31
C VAL A 185 3.00 2.26 -13.23
N VAL A 186 3.39 1.01 -13.52
CA VAL A 186 3.36 -0.09 -12.53
C VAL A 186 4.28 0.20 -11.34
N LEU A 187 5.48 0.72 -11.58
CA LEU A 187 6.38 1.12 -10.50
C LEU A 187 5.79 2.26 -9.67
N CYS A 188 5.20 3.28 -10.32
CA CYS A 188 4.52 4.36 -9.61
C CYS A 188 3.34 3.87 -8.77
N LEU A 189 2.55 2.91 -9.26
CA LEU A 189 1.48 2.29 -8.47
C LEU A 189 2.04 1.52 -7.27
N ALA A 190 3.12 0.76 -7.45
CA ALA A 190 3.79 0.07 -6.34
C ALA A 190 4.31 1.05 -5.28
N GLU A 191 4.72 2.26 -5.69
CA GLU A 191 5.06 3.35 -4.76
C GLU A 191 3.86 3.79 -3.94
N CYS A 192 2.71 4.01 -4.59
CA CYS A 192 1.49 4.40 -3.90
C CYS A 192 1.08 3.36 -2.85
N VAL A 193 1.24 2.06 -3.14
CA VAL A 193 0.99 0.99 -2.15
C VAL A 193 2.03 1.03 -1.02
N SER A 194 3.28 1.34 -1.32
CA SER A 194 4.35 1.42 -0.31
C SER A 194 4.07 2.51 0.74
N PHE A 195 3.40 3.61 0.36
CA PHE A 195 2.97 4.64 1.31
C PHE A 195 1.91 4.15 2.31
N SER A 196 1.13 3.12 1.98
CA SER A 196 0.18 2.51 2.92
C SER A 196 0.83 1.56 3.93
N VAL A 197 2.15 1.37 3.83
CA VAL A 197 2.94 0.48 4.68
C VAL A 197 3.81 1.26 5.67
N THR A 198 3.97 2.57 5.48
CA THR A 198 4.75 3.49 6.31
C THR A 198 3.86 4.35 7.19
#